data_AF-A0A7J3V2T3-F1
#
_entry.id   AF-A0A7J3V2T3-F1
#
_cell.length_a   1.000
_cell.length_b   1.000
_cell.length_c   1.000
_cell.angle_alpha   90.00
_cell.angle_beta   90.00
_cell.angle_gamma   90.00
#
_symmetry.space_group_name_H-M   'P 1'
#
loop_
_entity.id
_entity.type
_entity.pdbx_description
1 polymer ?
#
loop_
_entity_poly.entity_id
_entity_poly.type
_entity_poly.pdbx_seq_one_letter_code
_entity_poly.pdbx_strand_id
1 'polypeptide(L)'
;MNEKIEQKNENSSTAALTSTVFENNEFKTTATLIPITLNVNDKLYQVHAAPNWTLHQVLKDIIGIVSVKDMCLGHGACGSCTVLLDGRPVLSCLTLAVDCDGKKIETVEGIARNHPLIEAFLKHYSFQCGYCTPGFVMTAKALLDRKRDVTAEDVIKALSGNICRCGTYPAVLSAVLEAAEKMKQKEGT
;
A
#
# COMPACT_ATOMS: atom_id res chain seq x y z
N MET A 1 27.02 -35.89 -15.79
CA MET A 1 25.90 -35.85 -16.76
C MET A 1 24.72 -35.29 -15.97
N ASN A 2 24.59 -33.96 -15.85
CA ASN A 2 23.94 -33.07 -16.83
C ASN A 2 22.54 -33.63 -17.14
N GLU A 3 21.43 -33.02 -16.75
CA GLU A 3 21.04 -31.63 -17.05
C GLU A 3 20.07 -31.03 -16.02
N LYS A 4 20.18 -29.71 -15.89
CA LYS A 4 19.27 -28.82 -15.18
C LYS A 4 17.93 -28.74 -15.91
N ILE A 5 16.83 -28.84 -15.16
CA ILE A 5 15.51 -28.46 -15.64
C ILE A 5 15.37 -26.95 -15.41
N GLU A 6 15.67 -26.17 -16.44
CA GLU A 6 15.25 -24.77 -16.54
C GLU A 6 13.80 -24.73 -17.04
N GLN A 7 12.86 -24.42 -16.16
CA GLN A 7 11.52 -23.99 -16.57
C GLN A 7 11.49 -22.47 -16.60
N LYS A 8 11.64 -21.92 -17.80
CA LYS A 8 11.28 -20.55 -18.14
C LYS A 8 9.76 -20.39 -18.05
N ASN A 9 9.29 -19.60 -17.08
CA ASN A 9 7.93 -19.07 -17.10
C ASN A 9 7.92 -17.77 -17.89
N GLU A 10 7.86 -17.88 -19.21
CA GLU A 10 7.47 -16.82 -20.12
C GLU A 10 5.94 -16.75 -20.14
N ASN A 11 5.34 -15.95 -19.24
CA ASN A 11 4.01 -15.39 -19.42
C ASN A 11 3.70 -14.37 -18.32
N SER A 12 4.06 -13.11 -18.56
CA SER A 12 3.43 -11.96 -17.93
C SER A 12 3.02 -11.03 -19.06
N SER A 13 1.73 -11.04 -19.39
CA SER A 13 1.15 -10.20 -20.43
C SER A 13 1.18 -8.74 -19.98
N THR A 14 2.17 -7.98 -20.44
CA THR A 14 2.14 -6.53 -20.42
C THR A 14 1.11 -6.04 -21.44
N ALA A 15 -0.11 -5.78 -20.99
CA ALA A 15 -1.07 -5.03 -21.79
C ALA A 15 -0.54 -3.59 -21.93
N ALA A 16 -0.09 -3.22 -23.13
CA ALA A 16 0.45 -1.91 -23.43
C ALA A 16 -0.67 -0.85 -23.39
N LEU A 17 -0.64 0.03 -22.38
CA LEU A 17 -1.48 1.23 -22.32
C LEU A 17 -0.59 2.43 -22.65
N THR A 18 -0.86 3.10 -23.76
CA THR A 18 0.00 4.11 -24.35
C THR A 18 -0.59 5.53 -24.13
N SER A 19 0.25 6.58 -23.92
CA SER A 19 -0.11 8.03 -23.98
C SER A 19 0.43 8.78 -25.23
N THR A 20 -0.35 9.73 -25.77
CA THR A 20 -0.34 10.22 -27.17
C THR A 20 0.72 11.29 -27.49
N VAL A 21 1.48 11.15 -28.60
CA VAL A 21 2.42 12.17 -29.14
C VAL A 21 2.03 12.52 -30.59
N PHE A 22 2.06 13.79 -30.99
CA PHE A 22 1.77 14.20 -32.37
C PHE A 22 3.03 14.12 -33.25
N GLU A 23 3.01 13.26 -34.27
CA GLU A 23 4.05 13.13 -35.31
C GLU A 23 3.41 12.77 -36.67
N ASN A 24 3.81 13.43 -37.76
CA ASN A 24 3.30 13.18 -39.12
C ASN A 24 1.77 13.32 -39.27
N ASN A 25 1.16 14.31 -38.63
CA ASN A 25 -0.29 14.51 -38.60
C ASN A 25 -1.07 13.32 -37.99
N GLU A 26 -0.36 12.44 -37.28
CA GLU A 26 -0.91 11.30 -36.52
C GLU A 26 -0.49 11.40 -35.05
N PHE A 27 -1.38 10.98 -34.17
CA PHE A 27 -1.11 10.87 -32.74
C PHE A 27 -0.49 9.48 -32.47
N LYS A 28 0.86 9.37 -32.49
CA LYS A 28 1.59 8.16 -32.12
C LYS A 28 1.88 8.12 -30.63
N THR A 29 1.32 7.11 -30.00
CA THR A 29 1.26 6.98 -28.56
C THR A 29 2.42 6.08 -28.10
N THR A 30 3.58 6.64 -27.76
CA THR A 30 4.74 5.86 -27.28
C THR A 30 5.24 6.39 -25.93
N ALA A 31 4.62 5.93 -24.85
CA ALA A 31 5.16 6.18 -23.52
C ALA A 31 6.49 5.41 -23.39
N THR A 32 7.59 6.13 -23.12
CA THR A 32 8.87 5.49 -22.78
C THR A 32 8.70 4.79 -21.44
N LEU A 33 8.79 3.47 -21.42
CA LEU A 33 8.70 2.70 -20.19
C LEU A 33 10.09 2.55 -19.58
N ILE A 34 10.17 2.78 -18.26
CA ILE A 34 11.40 2.67 -17.48
C ILE A 34 11.35 1.33 -16.72
N PRO A 35 12.37 0.47 -16.86
CA PRO A 35 12.46 -0.74 -16.06
C PRO A 35 12.77 -0.36 -14.60
N ILE A 36 11.96 -0.85 -13.67
CA ILE A 36 12.13 -0.66 -12.22
C ILE A 36 11.92 -1.98 -11.49
N THR A 37 12.56 -2.11 -10.33
CA THR A 37 12.39 -3.22 -9.40
C THR A 37 11.67 -2.74 -8.14
N LEU A 38 10.48 -3.28 -7.88
CA LEU A 38 9.73 -2.99 -6.66
C LEU A 38 9.83 -4.16 -5.68
N ASN A 39 10.21 -3.90 -4.43
CA ASN A 39 10.12 -4.88 -3.34
C ASN A 39 8.80 -4.68 -2.59
N VAL A 40 7.78 -5.48 -2.91
CA VAL A 40 6.44 -5.37 -2.32
C VAL A 40 6.20 -6.58 -1.41
N ASN A 41 5.99 -6.35 -0.12
CA ASN A 41 5.80 -7.40 0.89
C ASN A 41 6.90 -8.47 0.84
N ASP A 42 8.16 -8.03 0.77
CA ASP A 42 9.37 -8.87 0.69
C ASP A 42 9.48 -9.74 -0.59
N LYS A 43 8.70 -9.42 -1.63
CA LYS A 43 8.79 -10.04 -2.95
C LYS A 43 9.19 -9.02 -4.01
N LEU A 44 10.15 -9.40 -4.86
CA LEU A 44 10.63 -8.58 -5.96
C LEU A 44 9.73 -8.68 -7.19
N TYR A 45 9.40 -7.53 -7.76
CA TYR A 45 8.63 -7.38 -8.99
C TYR A 45 9.41 -6.53 -9.99
N GLN A 46 9.68 -7.08 -11.17
CA GLN A 46 10.26 -6.35 -12.30
C GLN A 46 9.12 -5.74 -13.11
N VAL A 47 9.09 -4.42 -13.24
CA VAL A 47 8.00 -3.70 -13.90
C VAL A 47 8.57 -2.69 -14.88
N HIS A 48 7.91 -2.53 -16.03
CA HIS A 48 8.17 -1.43 -16.96
C HIS A 48 7.10 -0.36 -16.73
N ALA A 49 7.48 0.74 -16.07
CA ALA A 49 6.55 1.80 -15.67
C ALA A 49 6.73 3.06 -16.51
N ALA A 50 5.63 3.69 -16.90
CA ALA A 50 5.71 5.03 -17.49
C ALA A 50 6.07 6.06 -16.40
N PRO A 51 6.79 7.16 -16.74
CA PRO A 51 7.24 8.16 -15.76
C PRO A 51 6.10 8.80 -14.94
N ASN A 52 4.89 8.86 -15.51
CA ASN A 52 3.72 9.45 -14.88
C ASN A 52 2.82 8.44 -14.15
N TRP A 53 3.18 7.16 -14.14
CA TRP A 53 2.41 6.16 -13.42
C TRP A 53 2.62 6.28 -11.91
N THR A 54 1.52 6.32 -11.19
CA THR A 54 1.53 6.33 -9.73
C THR A 54 1.85 4.94 -9.18
N LEU A 55 2.37 4.88 -7.97
CA LEU A 55 2.59 3.63 -7.25
C LEU A 55 1.28 2.87 -7.07
N HIS A 56 0.16 3.56 -6.81
CA HIS A 56 -1.16 2.94 -6.72
C HIS A 56 -1.54 2.19 -8.01
N GLN A 57 -1.39 2.84 -9.18
CA GLN A 57 -1.69 2.23 -10.48
C GLN A 57 -0.82 1.00 -10.73
N VAL A 58 0.49 1.09 -10.46
CA VAL A 58 1.39 -0.06 -10.65
C VAL A 58 1.06 -1.20 -9.70
N LEU A 59 0.83 -0.92 -8.42
CA LEU A 59 0.46 -1.95 -7.44
C LEU A 59 -0.83 -2.66 -7.86
N LYS A 60 -1.87 -1.91 -8.22
CA LYS A 60 -3.19 -2.45 -8.52
C LYS A 60 -3.29 -3.09 -9.89
N ASP A 61 -2.96 -2.34 -10.94
CA ASP A 61 -3.31 -2.69 -12.32
C ASP A 61 -2.21 -3.52 -13.00
N ILE A 62 -0.95 -3.43 -12.53
CA ILE A 62 0.18 -4.19 -13.08
C ILE A 62 0.55 -5.38 -12.21
N ILE A 63 0.71 -5.17 -10.89
CA ILE A 63 1.12 -6.23 -9.95
C ILE A 63 -0.09 -7.05 -9.47
N GLY A 64 -1.29 -6.47 -9.42
CA GLY A 64 -2.51 -7.14 -8.97
C GLY A 64 -2.75 -7.04 -7.46
N ILE A 65 -2.09 -6.12 -6.76
CA ILE A 65 -2.32 -5.81 -5.35
C ILE A 65 -3.56 -4.93 -5.22
N VAL A 66 -4.71 -5.56 -5.01
CA VAL A 66 -6.02 -4.90 -4.98
C VAL A 66 -6.40 -4.35 -3.61
N SER A 67 -5.64 -4.64 -2.55
CA SER A 67 -5.95 -4.13 -1.22
C SER A 67 -5.80 -2.62 -1.10
N VAL A 68 -4.88 -2.02 -1.87
CA VAL A 68 -4.62 -0.58 -1.88
C VAL A 68 -5.75 0.10 -2.66
N LYS A 69 -6.51 0.96 -1.98
CA LYS A 69 -7.76 1.51 -2.53
C LYS A 69 -7.61 2.97 -2.94
N ASP A 70 -8.42 3.41 -3.89
CA ASP A 70 -8.53 4.81 -4.27
C ASP A 70 -9.98 5.29 -4.17
N MET A 71 -10.29 5.99 -3.08
CA MET A 71 -11.62 6.59 -2.86
C MET A 71 -11.73 8.00 -3.46
N CYS A 72 -10.62 8.72 -3.67
CA CYS A 72 -10.63 10.13 -4.05
C CYS A 72 -10.14 10.39 -5.48
N LEU A 73 -10.06 9.37 -6.33
CA LEU A 73 -9.60 9.46 -7.72
C LEU A 73 -8.21 10.10 -7.84
N GLY A 74 -7.28 9.69 -6.98
CA GLY A 74 -5.89 10.15 -7.05
C GLY A 74 -5.58 11.54 -6.50
N HIS A 75 -6.54 12.22 -5.85
CA HIS A 75 -6.33 13.58 -5.33
C HIS A 75 -5.65 13.66 -3.94
N GLY A 76 -5.23 12.54 -3.36
CA GLY A 76 -4.58 12.50 -2.05
C GLY A 76 -5.44 12.94 -0.85
N ALA A 77 -6.77 12.99 -1.02
CA ALA A 77 -7.66 13.58 -0.01
C ALA A 77 -8.16 12.61 1.07
N CYS A 78 -7.99 11.29 0.90
CA CYS A 78 -8.74 10.32 1.69
C CYS A 78 -7.94 9.27 2.48
N GLY A 79 -6.65 9.10 2.22
CA GLY A 79 -5.80 8.11 2.90
C GLY A 79 -6.03 6.64 2.57
N SER A 80 -7.04 6.27 1.75
CA SER A 80 -7.35 4.86 1.46
C SER A 80 -6.25 4.12 0.69
N CYS A 81 -5.37 4.86 0.02
CA CYS A 81 -4.25 4.34 -0.77
C CYS A 81 -2.94 4.25 0.03
N THR A 82 -2.99 4.42 1.36
CA THR A 82 -1.78 4.45 2.19
C THR A 82 -1.06 3.11 2.16
N VAL A 83 0.24 3.15 1.88
CA VAL A 83 1.20 2.04 1.97
C VAL A 83 2.39 2.51 2.81
N LEU A 84 3.26 1.59 3.25
CA LEU A 84 4.54 1.98 3.84
C LEU A 84 5.63 1.91 2.79
N LEU A 85 6.36 3.00 2.62
CA LEU A 85 7.57 3.08 1.80
C LEU A 85 8.76 3.29 2.74
N ASP A 86 9.62 2.28 2.84
CA ASP A 86 10.72 2.21 3.80
C ASP A 86 10.25 2.53 5.24
N GLY A 87 9.14 1.91 5.64
CA GLY A 87 8.51 2.08 6.96
C GLY A 87 7.72 3.38 7.15
N ARG A 88 7.74 4.32 6.19
CA ARG A 88 6.99 5.58 6.30
C ARG A 88 5.65 5.50 5.57
N PRO A 89 4.55 5.98 6.17
CA PRO A 89 3.25 6.00 5.50
C PRO A 89 3.25 7.04 4.38
N VAL A 90 2.89 6.62 3.17
CA VAL A 90 2.79 7.49 1.98
C VAL A 90 1.49 7.25 1.24
N LEU A 91 1.00 8.29 0.55
CA LEU A 91 -0.13 8.20 -0.36
C LEU A 91 0.37 7.65 -1.70
N SER A 92 0.11 6.37 -1.97
CA SER A 92 0.58 5.73 -3.21
C SER A 92 0.00 6.36 -4.49
N CYS A 93 -1.14 7.06 -4.41
CA CYS A 93 -1.70 7.78 -5.54
C CYS A 93 -1.01 9.11 -5.87
N LEU A 94 -0.19 9.65 -4.96
CA LEU A 94 0.63 10.85 -5.17
C LEU A 94 2.13 10.53 -5.21
N THR A 95 2.48 9.25 -5.26
CA THR A 95 3.87 8.78 -5.34
C THR A 95 4.08 8.18 -6.73
N LEU A 96 5.13 8.58 -7.45
CA LEU A 96 5.45 7.98 -8.73
C LEU A 96 6.07 6.60 -8.53
N ALA A 97 5.70 5.63 -9.37
CA ALA A 97 6.24 4.28 -9.27
C ALA A 97 7.76 4.26 -9.54
N VAL A 98 8.22 5.11 -10.46
CA VAL A 98 9.64 5.22 -10.83
C VAL A 98 10.51 5.72 -9.68
N ASP A 99 9.97 6.51 -8.76
CA ASP A 99 10.68 6.98 -7.56
C ASP A 99 10.80 5.89 -6.48
N CYS A 100 10.14 4.75 -6.67
CA CYS A 100 10.11 3.64 -5.73
C CYS A 100 11.06 2.50 -6.11
N ASP A 101 11.86 2.65 -7.16
CA ASP A 101 12.84 1.65 -7.58
C ASP A 101 13.81 1.28 -6.43
N GLY A 102 13.93 -0.02 -6.17
CA GLY A 102 14.75 -0.58 -5.09
C GLY A 102 14.24 -0.37 -3.66
N LYS A 103 13.14 0.37 -3.45
CA LYS A 103 12.59 0.64 -2.10
C LYS A 103 11.71 -0.48 -1.59
N LYS A 104 11.59 -0.60 -0.26
CA LYS A 104 10.69 -1.55 0.39
C LYS A 104 9.28 -0.96 0.50
N ILE A 105 8.31 -1.68 -0.03
CA ILE A 105 6.89 -1.33 0.00
C ILE A 105 6.16 -2.39 0.83
N GLU A 106 5.43 -1.96 1.85
CA GLU A 106 4.50 -2.83 2.60
C GLU A 106 3.07 -2.39 2.33
N THR A 107 2.20 -3.37 2.03
CA THR A 107 0.75 -3.21 1.93
C THR A 107 0.07 -4.03 3.02
N VAL A 108 -1.25 -3.87 3.16
CA VAL A 108 -1.99 -4.60 4.20
C VAL A 108 -1.97 -6.12 3.99
N GLU A 109 -1.79 -6.62 2.76
CA GLU A 109 -1.62 -8.06 2.52
C GLU A 109 -0.32 -8.63 3.11
N GLY A 110 0.69 -7.79 3.34
CA GLY A 110 1.95 -8.19 3.98
C GLY A 110 1.87 -8.32 5.50
N ILE A 111 0.77 -7.86 6.12
CA ILE A 111 0.59 -7.93 7.57
C ILE A 111 0.09 -9.33 7.96
N ALA A 112 0.80 -9.99 8.87
CA ALA A 112 0.42 -11.31 9.35
C ALA A 112 -0.98 -11.32 9.97
N ARG A 113 -1.75 -12.40 9.75
CA ARG A 113 -3.15 -12.50 10.24
C ARG A 113 -3.26 -12.47 11.77
N ASN A 114 -2.23 -12.95 12.48
CA ASN A 114 -2.12 -12.95 13.94
C ASN A 114 -1.41 -11.69 14.49
N HIS A 115 -1.25 -10.65 13.67
CA HIS A 115 -0.70 -9.39 14.12
C HIS A 115 -1.68 -8.71 15.10
N PRO A 116 -1.24 -8.20 16.27
CA PRO A 116 -2.13 -7.63 17.29
C PRO A 116 -3.08 -6.54 16.77
N LEU A 117 -2.59 -5.72 15.82
CA LEU A 117 -3.41 -4.72 15.13
C LEU A 117 -4.59 -5.32 14.36
N ILE A 118 -4.39 -6.42 13.63
CA ILE A 118 -5.45 -7.07 12.85
C ILE A 118 -6.48 -7.70 13.78
N GLU A 119 -6.02 -8.38 14.84
CA GLU A 119 -6.90 -8.96 15.86
C GLU A 119 -7.75 -7.89 16.56
N ALA A 120 -7.17 -6.73 16.87
CA ALA A 120 -7.89 -5.63 17.50
C ALA A 120 -8.95 -5.03 16.56
N PHE A 121 -8.62 -4.83 15.28
CA PHE A 121 -9.59 -4.34 14.28
C PHE A 121 -10.79 -5.28 14.12
N LEU A 122 -10.56 -6.59 14.18
CA LEU A 122 -11.62 -7.60 14.17
C LEU A 122 -12.48 -7.55 15.44
N LYS A 123 -11.83 -7.53 16.61
CA LYS A 123 -12.50 -7.53 17.92
C LYS A 123 -13.41 -6.31 18.12
N HIS A 124 -12.96 -5.14 17.70
CA HIS A 124 -13.68 -3.87 17.88
C HIS A 124 -14.64 -3.56 16.74
N TYR A 125 -14.77 -4.44 15.73
CA TYR A 125 -15.53 -4.17 14.52
C TYR A 125 -15.16 -2.81 13.90
N SER A 126 -13.86 -2.53 13.78
CA SER A 126 -13.31 -1.24 13.36
C SER A 126 -13.51 -0.93 11.87
N PHE A 127 -14.43 -1.64 11.21
CA PHE A 127 -14.80 -1.50 9.81
C PHE A 127 -16.28 -1.84 9.61
N GLN A 128 -16.86 -1.33 8.51
CA GLN A 128 -18.16 -1.76 8.02
C GLN A 128 -18.00 -2.20 6.55
N CYS A 129 -18.04 -1.25 5.60
CA CYS A 129 -17.86 -1.58 4.17
C CYS A 129 -16.44 -2.09 3.83
N GLY A 130 -15.46 -1.85 4.71
CA GLY A 130 -14.08 -2.32 4.56
C GLY A 130 -13.21 -1.51 3.60
N TYR A 131 -13.76 -0.55 2.86
CA TYR A 131 -13.02 0.12 1.77
C TYR A 131 -11.84 0.97 2.26
N CYS A 132 -12.01 1.73 3.35
CA CYS A 132 -10.94 2.55 3.92
C CYS A 132 -9.99 1.74 4.83
N THR A 133 -10.38 0.53 5.24
CA THR A 133 -9.69 -0.26 6.27
C THR A 133 -8.22 -0.50 5.96
N PRO A 134 -7.80 -0.85 4.72
CA PRO A 134 -6.38 -0.99 4.37
C PRO A 134 -5.54 0.24 4.74
N GLY A 135 -5.97 1.44 4.34
CA GLY A 135 -5.25 2.69 4.62
C GLY A 135 -5.16 3.00 6.12
N PHE A 136 -6.26 2.77 6.86
CA PHE A 136 -6.27 2.91 8.32
C PHE A 136 -5.27 1.95 8.99
N VAL A 137 -5.25 0.69 8.57
CA VAL A 137 -4.34 -0.32 9.14
C VAL A 137 -2.89 0.05 8.85
N MET A 138 -2.54 0.45 7.62
CA MET A 138 -1.16 0.85 7.31
C MET A 138 -0.73 2.09 8.09
N THR A 139 -1.60 3.09 8.21
CA THR A 139 -1.30 4.31 8.97
C THR A 139 -1.14 4.02 10.47
N ALA A 140 -2.00 3.15 11.03
CA ALA A 140 -1.90 2.72 12.41
C ALA A 140 -0.64 1.89 12.67
N LYS A 141 -0.29 0.96 11.77
CA LYS A 141 0.96 0.20 11.85
C LYS A 141 2.17 1.14 11.90
N ALA A 142 2.24 2.13 11.01
CA ALA A 142 3.32 3.12 11.02
C ALA A 142 3.40 3.94 12.31
N LEU A 143 2.31 4.14 13.04
CA LEU A 143 2.32 4.77 14.36
C LEU A 143 2.87 3.83 15.43
N LEU A 144 2.40 2.59 15.43
CA LEU A 144 2.79 1.58 16.42
C LEU A 144 4.26 1.18 16.27
N ASP A 145 4.76 1.07 15.03
CA ASP A 145 6.16 0.72 14.75
C ASP A 145 7.14 1.81 15.23
N ARG A 146 6.72 3.08 15.30
CA ARG A 146 7.60 4.22 15.66
C ARG A 146 7.46 4.68 17.11
N LYS A 147 6.35 4.35 17.78
CA LYS A 147 6.02 4.90 19.10
C LYS A 147 5.45 3.81 20.00
N ARG A 148 6.15 3.55 21.10
CA ARG A 148 5.76 2.57 22.11
C ARG A 148 4.56 3.05 22.93
N ASP A 149 4.65 4.22 23.55
CA ASP A 149 3.59 4.76 24.41
C ASP A 149 2.60 5.64 23.63
N VAL A 150 1.74 4.99 22.84
CA VAL A 150 0.71 5.65 22.02
C VAL A 150 -0.45 6.16 22.88
N THR A 151 -0.77 7.46 22.78
CA THR A 151 -1.96 8.06 23.40
C THR A 151 -3.12 8.18 22.40
N ALA A 152 -4.32 8.50 22.89
CA ALA A 152 -5.47 8.74 22.03
C ALA A 152 -5.23 9.90 21.04
N GLU A 153 -4.58 10.98 21.50
CA GLU A 153 -4.23 12.13 20.67
C GLU A 153 -3.25 11.76 19.55
N ASP A 154 -2.30 10.87 19.81
CA ASP A 154 -1.39 10.37 18.77
C ASP A 154 -2.14 9.64 17.67
N VAL A 155 -3.09 8.78 18.05
CA VAL A 155 -3.91 8.01 17.11
C VAL A 155 -4.77 8.96 16.28
N ILE A 156 -5.45 9.91 16.91
CA ILE A 156 -6.28 10.91 16.23
C ILE A 156 -5.44 11.71 15.24
N LYS A 157 -4.27 12.19 15.67
CA LYS A 157 -3.36 12.97 14.82
C LYS A 157 -2.86 12.15 13.64
N ALA A 158 -2.40 10.93 13.88
CA ALA A 158 -1.88 10.04 12.83
C ALA A 158 -2.96 9.66 11.81
N LEU A 159 -4.19 9.41 12.27
CA LEU A 159 -5.29 8.96 11.42
C LEU A 159 -6.11 10.09 10.80
N SER A 160 -5.82 11.35 11.11
CA SER A 160 -6.57 12.53 10.62
C SER A 160 -6.68 12.61 9.09
N GLY A 161 -5.72 12.05 8.36
CA GLY A 161 -5.74 11.96 6.88
C GLY A 161 -6.49 10.75 6.30
N ASN A 162 -7.04 9.86 7.14
CA ASN A 162 -7.80 8.69 6.70
C ASN A 162 -9.31 8.94 6.87
N ILE A 163 -10.04 8.94 5.76
CA ILE A 163 -11.48 9.19 5.77
C ILE A 163 -12.26 7.88 5.80
N CYS A 164 -13.19 7.76 6.75
CA CYS A 164 -14.17 6.69 6.85
C CYS A 164 -15.59 7.23 6.70
N ARG A 165 -16.27 6.88 5.60
CA ARG A 165 -17.67 7.31 5.38
C ARG A 165 -18.68 6.55 6.25
N CYS A 166 -18.35 5.33 6.67
CA CYS A 166 -19.15 4.54 7.61
C CYS A 166 -19.09 5.07 9.05
N GLY A 167 -18.13 5.95 9.37
CA GLY A 167 -18.02 6.56 10.70
C GLY A 167 -17.43 5.66 11.78
N THR A 168 -16.57 4.69 11.44
CA THR A 168 -16.00 3.73 12.42
C THR A 168 -14.86 4.30 13.28
N TYR A 169 -14.62 5.61 13.27
CA TYR A 169 -13.47 6.24 13.94
C TYR A 169 -13.32 5.88 15.43
N PRO A 170 -14.39 5.86 16.27
CA PRO A 170 -14.25 5.48 17.68
C PRO A 170 -13.77 4.03 17.85
N ALA A 171 -14.28 3.10 17.02
CA ALA A 171 -13.86 1.71 17.05
C ALA A 171 -12.43 1.51 16.52
N VAL A 172 -12.01 2.30 15.53
CA VAL A 172 -10.61 2.33 15.07
C VAL A 172 -9.69 2.81 16.19
N LEU A 173 -10.06 3.89 16.90
CA LEU A 173 -9.30 4.40 18.03
C LEU A 173 -9.10 3.33 19.11
N SER A 174 -10.19 2.68 19.54
CA SER A 174 -10.14 1.60 20.53
C SER A 174 -9.26 0.43 20.08
N ALA A 175 -9.32 0.04 18.81
CA ALA A 175 -8.49 -1.03 18.27
C ALA A 175 -7.00 -0.69 18.26
N VAL A 176 -6.63 0.53 17.87
CA VAL A 176 -5.22 0.95 17.83
C VAL A 176 -4.64 1.03 19.24
N LEU A 177 -5.38 1.56 20.21
CA LEU A 177 -4.94 1.61 21.61
C LEU A 177 -4.80 0.21 22.22
N GLU A 178 -5.75 -0.71 21.97
CA GLU A 178 -5.60 -2.10 22.41
C GLU A 178 -4.38 -2.78 21.75
N ALA A 179 -4.17 -2.54 20.46
CA ALA A 179 -3.02 -3.09 19.75
C ALA A 179 -1.69 -2.59 20.34
N ALA A 180 -1.61 -1.29 20.68
CA ALA A 180 -0.44 -0.71 21.33
C ALA A 180 -0.11 -1.43 22.66
N GLU A 181 -1.13 -1.62 23.51
CA GLU A 181 -0.94 -2.30 24.80
C GLU A 181 -0.53 -3.77 24.64
N LYS A 182 -1.13 -4.50 23.68
CA LYS A 182 -0.74 -5.88 23.38
C LYS A 182 0.69 -5.99 22.85
N MET A 183 1.12 -5.05 22.00
CA MET A 183 2.47 -5.05 21.45
C MET A 183 3.51 -4.78 22.55
N LYS A 184 3.24 -3.86 23.49
CA LYS A 184 4.11 -3.64 24.67
C LYS A 184 4.29 -4.90 25.52
N GLN A 185 3.22 -5.66 25.74
CA GLN A 185 3.26 -6.88 26.56
C GLN A 185 4.12 -7.96 25.90
N LYS A 186 3.99 -8.17 24.59
CA LYS A 186 4.78 -9.18 23.84
C LYS A 186 6.29 -8.92 23.82
N GLU A 187 6.73 -7.66 23.88
CA GLU A 187 8.15 -7.30 23.92
C GLU A 187 8.77 -7.39 25.32
N GLY A 188 7.94 -7.34 26.36
CA GLY A 188 8.38 -7.42 27.76
C GLY A 188 8.40 -8.85 28.34
N THR A 189 8.06 -9.86 27.53
CA THR A 189 8.09 -11.29 27.88
C THR A 189 9.20 -11.98 27.10
#